data_AF-A0A3D0MRB2-F1
#
_entry.id   AF-A0A3D0MRB2-F1
#
_cell.length_a   1.000
_cell.length_b   1.000
_cell.length_c   1.000
_cell.angle_alpha   90.00
_cell.angle_beta   90.00
_cell.angle_gamma   90.00
#
_symmetry.space_group_name_H-M   'P 1'
#
loop_
_entity.id
_entity.type
_entity.pdbx_description
1 polymer ?
#
loop_
_entity_poly.entity_id
_entity_poly.type
_entity_poly.pdbx_seq_one_letter_code
_entity_poly.pdbx_strand_id
1 'polypeptide(L)'
;MNWKEAHQETTVCYCKNVNKQQILRAITNGAKTLQDIQSMTGACTGNQCATLNPSGICCSKDINELLAIYIPIFEKLSSGNCG
;
A
#
# COMPACT_ATOMS: atom_id res chain seq x y z
N MET A 1 -1.24 5.79 -11.71
CA MET A 1 -2.52 5.75 -10.98
C MET A 1 -2.56 6.97 -10.07
N ASN A 2 -3.70 7.63 -9.86
CA ASN A 2 -3.76 8.66 -8.81
C ASN A 2 -4.21 8.02 -7.49
N TRP A 3 -3.24 7.63 -6.66
CA TRP A 3 -3.52 6.92 -5.41
C TRP A 3 -4.23 7.78 -4.36
N LYS A 4 -4.20 9.11 -4.46
CA LYS A 4 -4.93 9.99 -3.53
C LYS A 4 -6.44 9.91 -3.77
N GLU A 5 -6.85 9.84 -5.04
CA GLU A 5 -8.25 9.81 -5.47
C GLU A 5 -8.82 8.39 -5.57
N ALA A 6 -7.97 7.36 -5.65
CA ALA A 6 -8.41 5.97 -5.71
C ALA A 6 -9.30 5.58 -4.51
N HIS A 7 -10.36 4.80 -4.76
CA HIS A 7 -11.22 4.26 -3.72
C HIS A 7 -10.46 3.31 -2.78
N GLN A 8 -10.93 3.17 -1.54
CA GLN A 8 -10.31 2.30 -0.54
C GLN A 8 -10.30 0.83 -0.97
N GLU A 9 -11.34 0.39 -1.69
CA GLU A 9 -11.47 -0.97 -2.22
C GLU A 9 -10.68 -1.22 -3.51
N THR A 10 -9.98 -0.22 -4.04
CA THR A 10 -9.16 -0.39 -5.24
C THR A 10 -8.05 -1.40 -4.97
N THR A 11 -8.02 -2.49 -5.74
CA THR A 11 -7.00 -3.53 -5.65
C THR A 11 -5.62 -2.98 -6.01
N VAL A 12 -4.66 -3.19 -5.10
CA VAL A 12 -3.24 -2.86 -5.28
C VAL A 12 -2.48 -4.10 -5.70
N CYS A 13 -2.66 -5.23 -4.98
CA CYS A 13 -2.02 -6.50 -5.30
C CYS A 13 -3.05 -7.54 -5.74
N TYR A 14 -3.12 -7.79 -7.04
CA TYR A 14 -4.05 -8.78 -7.61
C TYR A 14 -3.70 -10.23 -7.22
N CYS A 15 -2.40 -10.56 -7.11
CA CYS A 15 -1.97 -11.91 -6.73
C CYS A 15 -2.43 -12.35 -5.34
N LYS A 16 -2.66 -11.39 -4.43
CA LYS A 16 -2.99 -11.65 -3.02
C LYS A 16 -4.30 -11.01 -2.60
N ASN A 17 -5.05 -10.46 -3.56
CA ASN A 17 -6.28 -9.72 -3.34
C ASN A 17 -6.17 -8.66 -2.22
N VAL A 18 -5.11 -7.84 -2.29
CA VAL A 18 -4.88 -6.76 -1.31
C VAL A 18 -5.31 -5.42 -1.91
N ASN A 19 -6.21 -4.72 -1.21
CA ASN A 19 -6.73 -3.41 -1.61
C ASN A 19 -5.97 -2.23 -0.94
N LYS A 20 -6.25 -1.00 -1.39
CA LYS A 20 -5.66 0.23 -0.84
C LYS A 20 -5.90 0.35 0.66
N GLN A 21 -7.10 0.03 1.14
CA GLN A 21 -7.43 0.12 2.57
C GLN A 21 -6.50 -0.72 3.44
N GLN A 22 -6.20 -1.95 3.03
CA GLN A 22 -5.31 -2.86 3.75
C GLN A 22 -3.87 -2.32 3.79
N ILE A 23 -3.39 -1.74 2.71
CA ILE A 23 -2.07 -1.07 2.68
C ILE A 23 -2.05 0.11 3.65
N LEU A 24 -3.07 0.97 3.63
CA LEU A 24 -3.16 2.12 4.54
C LEU A 24 -3.22 1.69 6.00
N ARG A 25 -3.98 0.64 6.33
CA ARG A 25 -4.01 0.06 7.69
C ARG A 25 -2.64 -0.43 8.12
N ALA A 26 -1.88 -1.09 7.24
CA ALA A 26 -0.53 -1.52 7.55
C ALA A 26 0.40 -0.33 7.84
N ILE A 27 0.30 0.75 7.07
CA ILE A 27 1.05 2.00 7.32
C ILE A 27 0.67 2.60 8.67
N THR A 28 -0.63 2.71 8.99
CA THR A 28 -1.10 3.21 10.30
C THR A 28 -0.60 2.32 11.46
N ASN A 29 -0.46 1.02 11.22
CA ASN A 29 0.10 0.07 12.19
C ASN A 29 1.64 0.06 12.24
N GLY A 30 2.30 0.97 11.53
CA GLY A 30 3.76 1.19 11.62
C GLY A 30 4.58 0.68 10.44
N ALA A 31 3.98 0.18 9.36
CA ALA A 31 4.74 -0.19 8.17
C ALA A 31 5.42 1.03 7.54
N LYS A 32 6.74 0.97 7.35
CA LYS A 32 7.53 2.05 6.73
C LYS A 32 8.22 1.62 5.44
N THR A 33 8.28 0.31 5.17
CA THR A 33 8.99 -0.27 4.03
C THR A 33 8.10 -1.24 3.26
N LEU A 34 8.51 -1.56 2.03
CA LEU A 34 7.88 -2.62 1.24
C LEU A 34 7.91 -3.96 1.98
N GLN A 35 8.98 -4.24 2.73
CA GLN A 35 9.12 -5.48 3.50
C GLN A 35 8.13 -5.56 4.67
N ASP A 36 7.84 -4.43 5.32
CA ASP A 36 6.79 -4.37 6.35
C ASP A 36 5.42 -4.67 5.73
N ILE A 37 5.12 -4.05 4.59
CA ILE A 37 3.87 -4.28 3.85
C ILE A 37 3.74 -5.75 3.45
N GLN A 38 4.81 -6.37 2.95
CA GLN A 38 4.84 -7.79 2.61
C GLN A 38 4.52 -8.64 3.85
N SER A 39 5.16 -8.36 4.98
CA SER A 39 5.00 -9.11 6.22
C SER A 39 3.59 -8.97 6.81
N MET A 40 2.99 -7.78 6.71
CA MET A 40 1.69 -7.47 7.33
C MET A 40 0.48 -7.82 6.46
N THR A 41 0.62 -7.76 5.13
CA THR A 41 -0.51 -7.94 4.20
C THR A 41 -0.36 -9.10 3.23
N GLY A 42 0.85 -9.65 3.10
CA GLY A 42 1.20 -10.62 2.08
C GLY A 42 1.33 -10.04 0.66
N ALA A 43 0.99 -8.76 0.42
CA ALA A 43 1.12 -8.13 -0.89
C ALA A 43 2.57 -8.24 -1.42
N CYS A 44 2.74 -8.27 -2.75
CA CYS A 44 4.06 -8.37 -3.39
C CYS A 44 4.84 -9.69 -3.12
N THR A 45 4.20 -10.72 -2.55
CA THR A 45 4.81 -12.06 -2.37
C THR A 45 4.31 -13.12 -3.37
N GLY A 46 3.40 -12.75 -4.27
CA GLY A 46 2.92 -13.61 -5.36
C GLY A 46 3.74 -13.44 -6.64
N ASN A 47 3.58 -14.37 -7.60
CA ASN A 47 4.35 -14.42 -8.85
C ASN A 47 3.49 -14.42 -10.12
N GLN A 48 2.17 -14.27 -10.01
CA GLN A 48 1.22 -14.34 -11.14
C GLN A 48 0.86 -12.95 -11.70
N CYS A 49 1.73 -11.95 -11.53
CA CYS A 49 1.44 -10.55 -11.90
C CYS A 49 1.14 -10.39 -13.40
N ALA A 50 1.84 -11.13 -14.27
CA ALA A 50 1.64 -11.10 -15.71
C ALA A 50 0.23 -11.56 -16.15
N THR A 51 -0.46 -12.33 -15.31
CA THR A 51 -1.80 -12.87 -15.61
C THR A 51 -2.89 -12.18 -14.80
N LEU A 52 -2.65 -11.89 -13.52
CA LEU A 52 -3.67 -11.39 -12.60
C LEU A 52 -3.71 -9.87 -12.50
N ASN A 53 -2.60 -9.17 -12.70
CA ASN A 53 -2.58 -7.71 -12.67
C ASN A 53 -2.95 -7.18 -14.07
N PRO A 54 -3.98 -6.32 -14.23
CA PRO A 54 -4.34 -5.73 -15.52
C PRO A 54 -3.20 -4.97 -16.21
N SER A 55 -2.23 -4.48 -15.45
CA SER A 55 -1.03 -3.82 -15.97
C SER A 55 0.08 -4.79 -16.38
N GLY A 56 -0.05 -6.09 -16.08
CA GLY A 56 0.96 -7.12 -16.33
C GLY A 56 2.24 -7.01 -15.48
N ILE A 57 2.32 -6.04 -14.56
CA ILE A 57 3.52 -5.75 -13.76
C ILE A 57 3.27 -5.97 -12.26
N CYS A 58 4.35 -6.10 -11.48
CA CYS A 58 4.26 -6.28 -10.04
C CYS A 58 3.75 -5.01 -9.33
N CYS A 59 2.96 -5.19 -8.27
CA CYS A 59 2.37 -4.11 -7.46
C CYS A 59 3.38 -3.35 -6.58
N SER A 60 4.66 -3.71 -6.57
CA SER A 60 5.68 -3.07 -5.73
C SER A 60 5.78 -1.56 -5.99
N LYS A 61 5.64 -1.13 -7.26
CA LYS A 61 5.62 0.29 -7.63
C LYS A 61 4.48 1.04 -6.93
N ASP A 62 3.27 0.48 -6.99
CA ASP A 62 2.08 1.09 -6.38
C ASP A 62 2.18 1.14 -4.85
N ILE A 63 2.71 0.08 -4.22
CA ILE A 63 2.96 0.05 -2.78
C ILE A 63 3.97 1.13 -2.37
N ASN A 64 5.07 1.27 -3.10
CA ASN A 64 6.08 2.30 -2.81
C ASN A 64 5.51 3.71 -2.97
N GLU A 65 4.64 3.94 -3.96
CA GLU A 65 3.96 5.22 -4.14
C GLU A 65 2.99 5.52 -2.98
N LEU A 66 2.22 4.53 -2.52
CA LEU A 66 1.37 4.65 -1.33
C LEU A 66 2.19 4.96 -0.07
N LEU A 67 3.31 4.28 0.16
CA LEU A 67 4.21 4.57 1.28
C LEU A 67 4.71 6.01 1.22
N ALA A 68 5.19 6.47 0.06
CA ALA A 68 5.70 7.82 -0.13
C ALA A 68 4.63 8.91 0.07
N ILE A 69 3.39 8.64 -0.30
CA ILE A 69 2.27 9.57 -0.11
C ILE A 69 1.86 9.64 1.37
N TYR A 70 1.68 8.49 2.02
CA TYR A 70 0.94 8.42 3.27
C TYR A 70 1.81 8.45 4.53
N ILE A 71 3.06 7.97 4.49
CA ILE A 71 3.96 8.04 5.65
C ILE A 71 4.13 9.49 6.14
N PRO A 72 4.45 10.49 5.30
CA PRO A 72 4.63 11.86 5.77
C PRO A 72 3.34 12.49 6.30
N ILE A 73 2.18 12.04 5.81
CA ILE A 73 0.87 12.52 6.27
C ILE A 73 0.62 11.99 7.69
N PHE A 74 0.80 10.69 7.90
CA PHE A 74 0.60 10.08 9.22
C PHE A 74 1.62 10.57 10.24
N GLU A 75 2.88 10.74 9.87
CA GLU A 75 3.90 11.29 10.77
C GLU A 75 3.53 12.70 11.23
N LYS A 76 3.09 13.58 10.31
CA LYS A 76 2.60 14.92 10.66
C LYS A 76 1.38 14.89 11.58
N LEU A 77 0.41 14.01 11.31
CA LEU A 77 -0.78 13.85 12.16
C LEU A 77 -0.41 13.33 13.56
N SER A 78 0.54 12.41 13.67
CA SER A 78 0.99 11.85 14.95
C SER A 78 1.84 12.82 15.78
N SER A 79 2.55 13.75 15.14
CA SER A 79 3.24 14.87 15.82
C SER A 79 2.31 16.02 16.21
N GLY A 80 1.08 16.03 15.68
CA GLY A 80 0.05 17.01 15.98
C GLY A 80 -0.68 16.73 17.29
N ASN A 81 0.06 16.57 18.39
CA ASN A 81 -0.51 16.70 19.72
C ASN A 81 -0.42 18.18 20.12
N CYS A 82 -1.51 18.92 19.90
CA CYS A 82 -1.73 20.20 20.56
C CYS A 82 -2.26 19.94 21.97
N GLY A 83 -1.53 20.42 22.98
CA GLY A 83 -2.02 20.64 24.35
C GLY A 83 -1.84 19.48 25.30
#